data_AF-A0A443I902-F1
#
_entry.id   AF-A0A443I902-F1
#
_cell.length_a   1.000
_cell.length_b   1.000
_cell.length_c   1.000
_cell.angle_alpha   90.00
_cell.angle_beta   90.00
_cell.angle_gamma   90.00
#
_symmetry.space_group_name_H-M   'P 1'
#
loop_
_entity.id
_entity.type
_entity.pdbx_description
1 polymer ?
#
loop_
_entity_poly.entity_id
_entity_poly.type
_entity_poly.pdbx_seq_one_letter_code
_entity_poly.pdbx_strand_id
1 'polypeptide(L)'
;MKVNVPHEGGSQGSFSSLSLVMAKMAAGNTVRIACFGDSTTDGQNTTGWVANPVDRQGNAVGNINHEATAMNAWPARLQTLLREMYHNNNIHIFNAGYSGKTLADGWAVNNFDRAVTDNPYYGVCDAVFIDFGLNDIPAAGSQIDDTLKQTTLLFDKIEATGALPVLLTSGPIFRSDSSGRRKSELELEINTVKKYLANKRNIPIIDKALMLKEWMELNADSVKWTIIQEDALHFGDSGHLAQASFIAAELYSGTFNIHERVQYFPFMDSRIDTPYGRSEFYNTPASRFPNLHLSASTVNARLGTALLTMWVKVNNGASGLIYHAVRNENISSKNTMFTQVINATENKPILKQPSPNQTFAASTSDIGSFPVVAANLNYGLYKIQITLPQENVTDGIFYGYFSIRPGWLATFSERQKIRTLPLYYHKVGSITGSRELFPQKLADRGDNFWGLGYGNSRSTLYFKASLSKGAAIGIMNVDGVKEDSDYETDRCIGLFRAPDNTLSLFWLIRHLSGVCSNVPLGTGFDCGSVYDDNEYEYKIVLERNADTVALSFYFGYNATTSSRSIIVTPGEELPFALGGAFGSTWSYRGNSTVKVSEAFLLEEKLPDTP
;
A
#
# COMPACT_ATOMS: atom_id res chain seq x y z
N MET A 1 -0.26 -13.55 18.01
CA MET A 1 0.24 -13.18 19.37
C MET A 1 1.10 -11.94 19.19
N LYS A 2 0.76 -10.85 19.88
CA LYS A 2 1.28 -9.49 19.64
C LYS A 2 2.81 -9.43 19.78
N VAL A 3 3.47 -8.72 18.87
CA VAL A 3 4.80 -8.14 19.15
C VAL A 3 4.65 -7.26 20.39
N ASN A 4 5.44 -7.54 21.42
CA ASN A 4 5.54 -6.68 22.59
C ASN A 4 6.19 -5.36 22.15
N VAL A 5 5.35 -4.41 21.74
CA VAL A 5 5.71 -3.00 21.78
C VAL A 5 5.33 -2.50 23.17
N PRO A 6 6.27 -1.97 23.99
CA PRO A 6 5.96 -1.55 25.34
C PRO A 6 4.92 -0.43 25.31
N HIS A 7 3.78 -0.66 25.96
CA HIS A 7 2.87 0.42 26.31
C HIS A 7 3.50 1.26 27.44
N GLU A 8 3.41 2.58 27.27
CA GLU A 8 3.90 3.61 28.18
C GLU A 8 3.45 3.38 29.63
N GLY A 9 4.44 3.27 30.52
CA GLY A 9 4.21 3.10 31.95
C GLY A 9 5.49 2.75 32.71
N GLY A 10 6.38 3.74 32.89
CA GLY A 10 7.33 3.76 34.00
C GLY A 10 8.43 2.69 34.05
N SER A 11 9.40 2.75 33.13
CA SER A 11 10.82 2.56 33.45
C SER A 11 11.62 3.28 32.36
N GLN A 12 12.71 3.98 32.73
CA GLN A 12 13.60 4.59 31.75
C GLN A 12 14.18 3.47 30.87
N GLY A 13 13.58 3.31 29.69
CA GLY A 13 13.68 2.09 28.88
C GLY A 13 15.05 1.91 28.26
N SER A 14 15.64 0.74 28.46
CA SER A 14 16.75 0.28 27.63
C SER A 14 16.26 0.21 26.18
N PHE A 15 16.90 0.94 25.27
CA PHE A 15 16.75 0.66 23.84
C PHE A 15 17.04 -0.83 23.61
N SER A 16 16.20 -1.54 22.86
CA SER A 16 16.59 -2.88 22.40
C SER A 16 17.86 -2.73 21.56
N SER A 17 18.80 -3.65 21.75
CA SER A 17 20.09 -3.65 21.04
C SER A 17 19.90 -3.64 19.51
N LEU A 18 18.81 -4.22 18.99
CA LEU A 18 18.46 -4.20 17.57
C LEU A 18 18.06 -2.80 17.07
N SER A 19 17.35 -2.01 17.88
CA SER A 19 17.00 -0.62 17.53
C SER A 19 18.24 0.26 17.35
N LEU A 20 19.34 -0.03 18.05
CA LEU A 20 20.61 0.68 17.84
C LEU A 20 21.21 0.36 16.46
N VAL A 21 21.12 -0.88 16.01
CA VAL A 21 21.56 -1.27 14.64
C VAL A 21 20.71 -0.53 13.60
N MET A 22 19.40 -0.48 13.79
CA MET A 22 18.47 0.28 12.93
C MET A 22 18.78 1.78 12.92
N ALA A 23 19.09 2.37 14.07
CA ALA A 23 19.49 3.77 14.16
C ALA A 23 20.81 4.06 13.44
N LYS A 24 21.79 3.16 13.51
CA LYS A 24 23.04 3.27 12.71
C LYS A 24 22.73 3.23 11.21
N MET A 25 21.85 2.33 10.75
CA MET A 25 21.42 2.28 9.36
C MET A 25 20.78 3.60 8.91
N ALA A 26 19.89 4.17 9.73
CA ALA A 26 19.24 5.46 9.49
C ALA A 26 20.21 6.64 9.47
N ALA A 27 21.26 6.60 10.28
CA ALA A 27 22.27 7.65 10.37
C ALA A 27 23.25 7.67 9.18
N GLY A 28 23.12 6.75 8.22
CA GLY A 28 24.07 6.60 7.11
C GLY A 28 25.37 5.89 7.48
N ASN A 29 25.48 5.36 8.71
CA ASN A 29 26.68 4.66 9.16
C ASN A 29 26.86 3.33 8.42
N THR A 30 28.10 2.87 8.38
CA THR A 30 28.38 1.48 8.00
C THR A 30 27.79 0.53 9.02
N VAL A 31 26.98 -0.43 8.55
CA VAL A 31 26.39 -1.49 9.37
C VAL A 31 26.70 -2.82 8.71
N ARG A 32 27.19 -3.78 9.49
CA ARG A 32 27.56 -5.13 9.00
C ARG A 32 26.74 -6.18 9.72
N ILE A 33 25.97 -6.96 8.98
CA ILE A 33 25.15 -8.06 9.53
C ILE A 33 25.53 -9.35 8.84
N ALA A 34 25.95 -10.36 9.61
CA ALA A 34 26.14 -11.71 9.08
C ALA A 34 24.86 -12.54 9.27
N CYS A 35 24.40 -13.19 8.23
CA CYS A 35 23.29 -14.15 8.25
C CYS A 35 23.87 -15.56 8.30
N PHE A 36 23.98 -16.13 9.50
CA PHE A 36 24.58 -17.43 9.76
C PHE A 36 23.49 -18.50 9.90
N GLY A 37 23.48 -19.46 8.99
CA GLY A 37 22.37 -20.41 8.88
C GLY A 37 22.67 -21.64 8.05
N ASP A 38 21.62 -22.39 7.75
CA ASP A 38 21.67 -23.61 6.96
C ASP A 38 21.41 -23.36 5.46
N SER A 39 20.95 -24.37 4.72
CA SER A 39 20.64 -24.29 3.28
C SER A 39 19.60 -23.22 2.93
N THR A 40 18.69 -22.90 3.85
CA THR A 40 17.70 -21.83 3.66
C THR A 40 18.31 -20.44 3.72
N THR A 41 19.48 -20.30 4.36
CA THR A 41 20.28 -19.07 4.31
C THR A 41 21.27 -19.08 3.16
N ASP A 42 21.88 -20.24 2.89
CA ASP A 42 22.86 -20.45 1.81
C ASP A 42 22.29 -19.97 0.45
N GLY A 43 20.99 -20.21 0.21
CA GLY A 43 20.30 -19.80 -1.01
C GLY A 43 19.92 -20.99 -1.90
N GLN A 44 19.90 -22.20 -1.34
CA GLN A 44 19.53 -23.40 -2.07
C GLN A 44 18.16 -23.25 -2.75
N ASN A 45 18.07 -23.69 -4.00
CA ASN A 45 16.94 -23.53 -4.93
C ASN A 45 16.71 -22.12 -5.50
N THR A 46 17.56 -21.14 -5.19
CA THR A 46 17.54 -19.86 -5.92
C THR A 46 18.34 -19.94 -7.23
N THR A 47 17.92 -19.18 -8.24
CA THR A 47 18.58 -19.15 -9.54
C THR A 47 20.01 -18.61 -9.42
N GLY A 48 20.97 -19.31 -10.01
CA GLY A 48 22.38 -18.90 -10.01
C GLY A 48 23.13 -19.15 -8.70
N TRP A 49 22.50 -19.82 -7.73
CA TRP A 49 23.13 -20.22 -6.47
C TRP A 49 24.21 -21.28 -6.68
N VAL A 50 25.33 -21.11 -5.98
CA VAL A 50 26.37 -22.12 -5.77
C VAL A 50 26.54 -22.29 -4.28
N ALA A 51 26.63 -23.52 -3.77
CA ALA A 51 26.76 -23.79 -2.33
C ALA A 51 28.01 -23.15 -1.71
N ASN A 52 27.88 -22.66 -0.47
CA ASN A 52 29.00 -22.12 0.28
C ASN A 52 30.04 -23.22 0.57
N PRO A 53 31.32 -23.06 0.20
CA PRO A 53 32.29 -24.14 0.22
C PRO A 53 32.66 -24.59 1.64
N VAL A 54 32.81 -25.90 1.78
CA VAL A 54 33.35 -26.56 2.97
C VAL A 54 34.63 -27.31 2.63
N ASP A 55 35.53 -27.45 3.61
CA ASP A 55 36.72 -28.27 3.46
C ASP A 55 36.38 -29.78 3.49
N ARG A 56 37.40 -30.63 3.32
CA ARG A 56 37.22 -32.09 3.28
C ARG A 56 36.70 -32.66 4.60
N GLN A 57 36.86 -31.93 5.70
CA GLN A 57 36.36 -32.29 7.03
C GLN A 57 34.95 -31.74 7.26
N GLY A 58 34.38 -31.05 6.28
CA GLY A 58 33.03 -30.48 6.34
C GLY A 58 32.97 -29.16 7.11
N ASN A 59 34.10 -28.53 7.42
CA ASN A 59 34.16 -27.22 8.08
C ASN A 59 34.04 -26.09 7.05
N ALA A 60 33.61 -24.91 7.49
CA ALA A 60 33.58 -23.72 6.66
C ALA A 60 34.97 -23.39 6.10
N VAL A 61 35.06 -23.14 4.79
CA VAL A 61 36.29 -22.58 4.20
C VAL A 61 36.45 -21.12 4.64
N GLY A 62 35.36 -20.35 4.67
CA GLY A 62 35.33 -19.06 5.37
C GLY A 62 36.10 -17.91 4.69
N ASN A 63 36.32 -17.97 3.38
CA ASN A 63 37.12 -16.97 2.68
C ASN A 63 36.51 -16.55 1.34
N ILE A 64 35.18 -16.52 1.27
CA ILE A 64 34.44 -16.13 0.07
C ILE A 64 33.42 -15.03 0.35
N ASN A 65 33.13 -14.23 -0.68
CA ASN A 65 32.00 -13.31 -0.68
C ASN A 65 30.77 -14.03 -1.25
N HIS A 66 30.04 -14.75 -0.38
CA HIS A 66 28.96 -15.61 -0.83
C HIS A 66 27.76 -14.86 -1.43
N GLU A 67 27.60 -13.57 -1.11
CA GLU A 67 26.61 -12.69 -1.73
C GLU A 67 26.75 -12.61 -3.25
N ALA A 68 27.98 -12.74 -3.77
CA ALA A 68 28.25 -12.71 -5.21
C ALA A 68 27.87 -14.02 -5.92
N THR A 69 27.76 -15.12 -5.18
CA THR A 69 27.46 -16.47 -5.69
C THR A 69 26.07 -16.97 -5.28
N ALA A 70 25.31 -16.16 -4.54
CA ALA A 70 23.95 -16.43 -4.10
C ALA A 70 23.08 -15.16 -4.15
N MET A 71 23.12 -14.42 -5.27
CA MET A 71 22.50 -13.08 -5.42
C MET A 71 20.98 -13.05 -5.23
N ASN A 72 20.32 -14.20 -5.35
CA ASN A 72 18.88 -14.34 -5.16
C ASN A 72 18.51 -14.82 -3.76
N ALA A 73 19.49 -15.20 -2.93
CA ALA A 73 19.26 -15.56 -1.54
C ALA A 73 18.73 -14.37 -0.74
N TRP A 74 18.05 -14.67 0.37
CA TRP A 74 17.39 -13.64 1.16
C TRP A 74 18.37 -12.63 1.78
N PRO A 75 19.63 -12.96 2.15
CA PRO A 75 20.59 -11.96 2.63
C PRO A 75 20.93 -10.90 1.57
N ALA A 76 21.17 -11.33 0.32
CA ALA A 76 21.46 -10.45 -0.81
C ALA A 76 20.29 -9.51 -1.13
N ARG A 77 19.07 -10.07 -1.13
CA ARG A 77 17.85 -9.32 -1.33
C ARG A 77 17.58 -8.36 -0.17
N LEU A 78 17.85 -8.77 1.06
CA LEU A 78 17.72 -7.93 2.25
C LEU A 78 18.68 -6.73 2.19
N GLN A 79 19.93 -6.93 1.78
CA GLN A 79 20.88 -5.82 1.58
C GLN A 79 20.33 -4.79 0.59
N THR A 80 19.84 -5.26 -0.55
CA THR A 80 19.31 -4.38 -1.60
C THR A 80 18.15 -3.53 -1.07
N LEU A 81 17.19 -4.18 -0.40
CA LEU A 81 16.02 -3.51 0.17
C LEU A 81 16.42 -2.52 1.27
N LEU A 82 17.27 -2.90 2.23
CA LEU A 82 17.66 -2.01 3.31
C LEU A 82 18.45 -0.79 2.81
N ARG A 83 19.34 -0.96 1.82
CA ARG A 83 20.05 0.17 1.20
C ARG A 83 19.10 1.15 0.55
N GLU A 84 18.06 0.64 -0.12
CA GLU A 84 17.04 1.46 -0.75
C GLU A 84 16.17 2.17 0.29
N MET A 85 15.65 1.43 1.29
CA MET A 85 14.77 1.97 2.34
C MET A 85 15.46 3.04 3.20
N TYR A 86 16.75 2.86 3.51
CA TYR A 86 17.52 3.80 4.33
C TYR A 86 18.30 4.84 3.53
N HIS A 87 18.29 4.77 2.19
CA HIS A 87 19.19 5.56 1.33
C HIS A 87 20.66 5.48 1.77
N ASN A 88 21.07 4.31 2.26
CA ASN A 88 22.37 4.09 2.88
C ASN A 88 23.09 2.91 2.22
N ASN A 89 24.01 3.20 1.29
CA ASN A 89 24.82 2.19 0.59
C ASN A 89 25.87 1.50 1.49
N ASN A 90 26.07 1.98 2.72
CA ASN A 90 27.03 1.41 3.67
C ASN A 90 26.44 0.26 4.53
N ILE A 91 25.21 -0.16 4.25
CA ILE A 91 24.62 -1.36 4.85
C ILE A 91 25.17 -2.58 4.12
N HIS A 92 25.78 -3.50 4.86
CA HIS A 92 26.36 -4.74 4.37
C HIS A 92 25.68 -5.93 5.05
N ILE A 93 25.06 -6.79 4.26
CA ILE A 93 24.49 -8.06 4.72
C ILE A 93 25.33 -9.18 4.09
N PHE A 94 25.77 -10.13 4.91
CA PHE A 94 26.70 -11.18 4.51
C PHE A 94 26.08 -12.57 4.71
N ASN A 95 26.07 -13.38 3.67
CA ASN A 95 25.48 -14.72 3.67
C ASN A 95 26.49 -15.75 4.17
N ALA A 96 26.39 -16.09 5.45
CA ALA A 96 27.12 -17.18 6.08
C ALA A 96 26.27 -18.46 6.15
N GLY A 97 25.40 -18.71 5.17
CA GLY A 97 24.62 -19.95 5.10
C GLY A 97 25.45 -21.11 4.56
N TYR A 98 25.26 -22.31 5.13
CA TYR A 98 25.92 -23.53 4.67
C TYR A 98 24.92 -24.69 4.58
N SER A 99 24.70 -25.20 3.36
CA SER A 99 23.76 -26.29 3.12
C SER A 99 24.07 -27.56 3.91
N GLY A 100 23.01 -28.15 4.49
CA GLY A 100 23.06 -29.41 5.23
C GLY A 100 23.74 -29.32 6.61
N LYS A 101 24.03 -28.11 7.11
CA LYS A 101 24.66 -27.92 8.43
C LYS A 101 23.62 -27.74 9.52
N THR A 102 24.03 -28.09 10.73
CA THR A 102 23.18 -28.07 11.92
C THR A 102 23.81 -27.25 13.03
N LEU A 103 22.99 -26.79 13.95
CA LEU A 103 23.40 -26.18 15.19
C LEU A 103 23.49 -27.22 16.31
N ALA A 104 22.60 -28.22 16.34
CA ALA A 104 22.49 -29.23 17.38
C ALA A 104 23.72 -30.13 17.49
N ASP A 105 24.37 -30.49 16.37
CA ASP A 105 25.61 -31.28 16.39
C ASP A 105 26.87 -30.46 16.78
N GLY A 106 26.71 -29.16 17.04
CA GLY A 106 27.79 -28.24 17.39
C GLY A 106 28.57 -27.69 16.19
N TRP A 107 28.21 -28.03 14.95
CA TRP A 107 28.91 -27.53 13.76
C TRP A 107 28.92 -26.01 13.73
N ALA A 108 27.78 -25.35 13.98
CA ALA A 108 27.67 -23.89 13.96
C ALA A 108 28.61 -23.22 14.96
N VAL A 109 28.69 -23.73 16.20
CA VAL A 109 29.59 -23.19 17.24
C VAL A 109 31.06 -23.38 16.86
N ASN A 110 31.41 -24.56 16.35
CA ASN A 110 32.77 -24.90 15.94
C ASN A 110 33.25 -24.11 14.72
N ASN A 111 32.32 -23.71 13.84
CA ASN A 111 32.64 -23.04 12.59
C ASN A 111 32.37 -21.53 12.60
N PHE A 112 31.80 -20.98 13.66
CA PHE A 112 31.46 -19.55 13.72
C PHE A 112 32.63 -18.63 13.38
N ASP A 113 33.82 -18.89 13.96
CA ASP A 113 34.97 -18.01 13.71
C ASP A 113 35.39 -18.05 12.24
N ARG A 114 35.57 -19.26 11.69
CA ARG A 114 35.91 -19.47 10.27
C ARG A 114 34.87 -18.87 9.34
N ALA A 115 33.59 -19.09 9.62
CA ALA A 115 32.50 -18.68 8.75
C ALA A 115 32.21 -17.17 8.79
N VAL A 116 32.43 -16.52 9.94
CA VAL A 116 31.99 -15.15 10.20
C VAL A 116 33.14 -14.22 10.59
N THR A 117 33.84 -14.46 11.70
CA THR A 117 34.81 -13.48 12.24
C THR A 117 36.11 -13.43 11.45
N ASP A 118 36.57 -14.59 10.98
CA ASP A 118 37.83 -14.76 10.26
C ASP A 118 37.62 -14.58 8.74
N ASN A 119 36.36 -14.45 8.30
CA ASN A 119 36.07 -14.22 6.90
C ASN A 119 36.50 -12.81 6.47
N PRO A 120 37.50 -12.67 5.58
CA PRO A 120 38.09 -11.38 5.24
C PRO A 120 37.10 -10.44 4.53
N TYR A 121 35.98 -10.94 4.02
CA TYR A 121 34.95 -10.11 3.39
C TYR A 121 33.98 -9.47 4.39
N TYR A 122 33.84 -10.02 5.60
CA TYR A 122 32.76 -9.65 6.51
C TYR A 122 33.20 -8.55 7.47
N GLY A 123 34.45 -8.62 7.95
CA GLY A 123 34.95 -7.72 8.99
C GLY A 123 34.16 -7.85 10.30
N VAL A 124 34.24 -6.84 11.16
CA VAL A 124 33.53 -6.84 12.45
C VAL A 124 32.05 -6.55 12.23
N CYS A 125 31.20 -7.54 12.53
CA CYS A 125 29.76 -7.42 12.39
C CYS A 125 29.14 -6.69 13.59
N ASP A 126 28.14 -5.83 13.33
CA ASP A 126 27.30 -5.22 14.36
C ASP A 126 26.24 -6.20 14.88
N ALA A 127 25.80 -7.14 14.03
CA ALA A 127 24.84 -8.17 14.40
C ALA A 127 25.08 -9.49 13.63
N VAL A 128 24.64 -10.59 14.22
CA VAL A 128 24.63 -11.92 13.60
C VAL A 128 23.22 -12.50 13.68
N PHE A 129 22.60 -12.68 12.52
CA PHE A 129 21.30 -13.32 12.37
C PHE A 129 21.50 -14.82 12.31
N ILE A 130 20.84 -15.57 13.20
CA ILE A 130 20.99 -17.02 13.34
C ILE A 130 19.74 -17.69 12.78
N ASP A 131 19.92 -18.42 11.68
CA ASP A 131 18.84 -19.06 10.92
C ASP A 131 19.16 -20.54 10.63
N PHE A 132 19.40 -21.28 11.71
CA PHE A 132 19.46 -22.75 11.76
C PHE A 132 18.19 -23.30 12.35
N GLY A 133 17.79 -24.53 12.04
CA GLY A 133 16.75 -25.20 12.81
C GLY A 133 16.09 -26.35 12.07
N LEU A 134 15.95 -26.26 10.75
CA LEU A 134 15.24 -27.30 9.99
C LEU A 134 16.07 -28.59 9.87
N ASN A 135 17.40 -28.47 9.88
CA ASN A 135 18.30 -29.62 9.94
C ASN A 135 18.54 -30.15 11.36
N ASP A 136 18.15 -29.40 12.39
CA ASP A 136 18.27 -29.76 13.82
C ASP A 136 17.12 -30.67 14.30
N ILE A 137 16.28 -31.10 13.38
CA ILE A 137 15.15 -31.96 13.63
C ILE A 137 15.54 -33.37 13.16
N PRO A 138 15.84 -34.29 14.10
CA PRO A 138 16.25 -35.63 13.74
C PRO A 138 15.06 -36.42 13.16
N ALA A 139 15.36 -37.38 12.29
CA ALA A 139 14.35 -38.30 11.77
C ALA A 139 13.69 -39.13 12.88
N ALA A 140 14.34 -39.35 14.03
CA ALA A 140 13.75 -39.98 15.21
C ALA A 140 14.34 -39.41 16.50
N GLY A 141 13.55 -39.37 17.58
CA GLY A 141 13.95 -38.78 18.87
C GLY A 141 13.79 -37.26 18.91
N SER A 142 14.49 -36.61 19.85
CA SER A 142 14.50 -35.15 20.02
C SER A 142 15.94 -34.67 20.21
N GLN A 143 16.25 -33.50 19.64
CA GLN A 143 17.53 -32.79 19.79
C GLN A 143 17.34 -31.46 20.54
N ILE A 144 16.26 -31.32 21.32
CA ILE A 144 15.96 -30.07 22.05
C ILE A 144 17.11 -29.67 22.98
N ASP A 145 17.63 -30.62 23.77
CA ASP A 145 18.68 -30.31 24.76
C ASP A 145 19.98 -29.86 24.08
N ASP A 146 20.36 -30.52 22.99
CA ASP A 146 21.51 -30.14 22.18
C ASP A 146 21.29 -28.78 21.51
N THR A 147 20.10 -28.54 20.94
CA THR A 147 19.74 -27.25 20.35
C THR A 147 19.82 -26.13 21.40
N LEU A 148 19.27 -26.35 22.60
CA LEU A 148 19.33 -25.40 23.72
C LEU A 148 20.77 -25.08 24.10
N LYS A 149 21.58 -26.12 24.30
CA LYS A 149 22.99 -25.98 24.68
C LYS A 149 23.80 -25.26 23.60
N GLN A 150 23.73 -25.73 22.36
CA GLN A 150 24.55 -25.19 21.27
C GLN A 150 24.12 -23.78 20.87
N THR A 151 22.82 -23.45 20.93
CA THR A 151 22.36 -22.08 20.66
C THR A 151 22.86 -21.12 21.73
N THR A 152 22.83 -21.55 23.00
CA THR A 152 23.36 -20.76 24.12
C THR A 152 24.86 -20.50 23.96
N LEU A 153 25.65 -21.53 23.60
CA LEU A 153 27.08 -21.39 23.32
C LEU A 153 27.35 -20.47 22.13
N LEU A 154 26.54 -20.55 21.08
CA LEU A 154 26.66 -19.67 19.92
C LEU A 154 26.37 -18.21 20.29
N PHE A 155 25.36 -17.94 21.13
CA PHE A 155 25.12 -16.59 21.64
C PHE A 155 26.34 -16.04 22.37
N ASP A 156 26.88 -16.80 23.33
CA ASP A 156 28.04 -16.38 24.11
C ASP A 156 29.22 -16.06 23.19
N LYS A 157 29.41 -16.87 22.14
CA LYS A 157 30.47 -16.68 21.15
C LYS A 157 30.27 -15.44 20.29
N ILE A 158 29.04 -15.16 19.85
CA ILE A 158 28.70 -13.94 19.10
C ILE A 158 28.87 -12.70 19.98
N GLU A 159 28.36 -12.72 21.21
CA GLU A 159 28.46 -11.60 22.16
C GLU A 159 29.91 -11.27 22.51
N ALA A 160 30.78 -12.28 22.60
CA ALA A 160 32.22 -12.10 22.82
C ALA A 160 32.93 -11.31 21.70
N THR A 161 32.35 -11.26 20.49
CA THR A 161 32.85 -10.42 19.39
C THR A 161 32.39 -8.96 19.48
N GLY A 162 31.44 -8.66 20.37
CA GLY A 162 30.73 -7.39 20.45
C GLY A 162 29.53 -7.27 19.51
N ALA A 163 29.25 -8.29 18.69
CA ALA A 163 28.07 -8.35 17.83
C ALA A 163 26.81 -8.73 18.62
N LEU A 164 25.66 -8.24 18.14
CA LEU A 164 24.35 -8.63 18.64
C LEU A 164 23.87 -9.94 17.99
N PRO A 165 23.65 -11.04 18.73
CA PRO A 165 22.92 -12.18 18.18
C PRO A 165 21.44 -11.81 17.97
N VAL A 166 20.85 -12.28 16.87
CA VAL A 166 19.43 -12.14 16.54
C VAL A 166 18.92 -13.48 16.03
N LEU A 167 17.88 -14.04 16.67
CA LEU A 167 17.30 -15.32 16.25
C LEU A 167 16.28 -15.12 15.13
N LEU A 168 16.27 -16.00 14.14
CA LEU A 168 15.18 -16.13 13.17
C LEU A 168 14.44 -17.45 13.43
N THR A 169 13.10 -17.44 13.43
CA THR A 169 12.33 -18.69 13.47
C THR A 169 12.52 -19.48 12.17
N SER A 170 12.52 -20.81 12.23
CA SER A 170 12.62 -21.66 11.05
C SER A 170 11.41 -21.47 10.15
N GLY A 171 11.64 -21.29 8.84
CA GLY A 171 10.58 -21.05 7.87
C GLY A 171 9.57 -22.20 7.77
N PRO A 172 8.39 -21.95 7.18
CA PRO A 172 7.38 -22.98 7.01
C PRO A 172 7.85 -24.08 6.07
N ILE A 173 7.46 -25.32 6.36
CA ILE A 173 7.78 -26.50 5.55
C ILE A 173 6.52 -27.31 5.30
N PHE A 174 6.45 -28.01 4.16
CA PHE A 174 5.39 -28.99 3.93
C PHE A 174 5.86 -30.42 3.69
N ARG A 175 7.16 -30.66 3.88
CA ARG A 175 7.80 -31.97 3.90
C ARG A 175 7.49 -32.72 5.20
N SER A 176 7.01 -33.95 5.11
CA SER A 176 7.01 -34.91 6.23
C SER A 176 8.35 -35.65 6.27
N ASP A 177 8.79 -36.08 7.46
CA ASP A 177 9.96 -36.92 7.56
C ASP A 177 9.66 -38.41 7.27
N SER A 178 10.71 -39.21 7.14
CA SER A 178 10.61 -40.65 6.84
C SER A 178 10.14 -41.50 8.03
N SER A 179 10.02 -40.93 9.24
CA SER A 179 9.56 -41.64 10.43
C SER A 179 8.06 -41.43 10.72
N GLY A 180 7.39 -40.60 9.92
CA GLY A 180 5.97 -40.34 10.02
C GLY A 180 5.60 -39.19 10.95
N ARG A 181 6.57 -38.41 11.45
CA ARG A 181 6.30 -37.19 12.21
C ARG A 181 5.68 -36.15 11.30
N ARG A 182 4.70 -35.42 11.83
CA ARG A 182 3.97 -34.42 11.03
C ARG A 182 4.82 -33.16 10.90
N LYS A 183 4.87 -32.59 9.70
CA LYS A 183 5.49 -31.28 9.41
C LYS A 183 5.19 -30.19 10.45
N SER A 184 3.95 -30.14 10.97
CA SER A 184 3.52 -29.18 11.99
C SER A 184 4.18 -29.41 13.35
N GLU A 185 4.46 -30.66 13.71
CA GLU A 185 5.14 -31.01 14.95
C GLU A 185 6.62 -30.64 14.87
N LEU A 186 7.25 -30.92 13.73
CA LEU A 186 8.65 -30.59 13.44
C LEU A 186 8.90 -29.09 13.58
N GLU A 187 8.09 -28.28 12.90
CA GLU A 187 8.23 -26.82 12.93
C GLU A 187 7.90 -26.24 14.32
N LEU A 188 6.86 -26.77 14.99
CA LEU A 188 6.45 -26.29 16.30
C LEU A 188 7.52 -26.53 17.37
N GLU A 189 8.16 -27.71 17.37
CA GLU A 189 9.23 -28.06 18.31
C GLU A 189 10.37 -27.03 18.25
N ILE A 190 10.98 -26.86 17.07
CA ILE A 190 12.16 -26.01 16.93
C ILE A 190 11.85 -24.53 17.18
N ASN A 191 10.70 -24.04 16.68
CA ASN A 191 10.33 -22.63 16.84
C ASN A 191 9.93 -22.29 18.27
N THR A 192 9.38 -23.25 19.03
CA THR A 192 9.10 -23.06 20.46
C THR A 192 10.40 -22.95 21.26
N VAL A 193 11.41 -23.78 20.96
CA VAL A 193 12.72 -23.72 21.61
C VAL A 193 13.40 -22.37 21.35
N LYS A 194 13.41 -21.89 20.10
CA LYS A 194 13.97 -20.58 19.74
C LYS A 194 13.29 -19.43 20.49
N LYS A 195 11.96 -19.43 20.54
CA LYS A 195 11.17 -18.41 21.27
C LYS A 195 11.47 -18.44 22.78
N TYR A 196 11.61 -19.62 23.37
CA TYR A 196 12.02 -19.78 24.75
C TYR A 196 13.41 -19.19 25.01
N LEU A 197 14.40 -19.53 24.18
CA LEU A 197 15.77 -19.03 24.31
C LEU A 197 15.87 -17.51 24.13
N ALA A 198 15.19 -16.97 23.13
CA ALA A 198 15.12 -15.52 22.89
C ALA A 198 14.64 -14.77 24.14
N ASN A 199 13.54 -15.24 24.74
CA ASN A 199 13.01 -14.65 25.96
C ASN A 199 13.99 -14.82 27.15
N LYS A 200 14.46 -16.06 27.39
CA LYS A 200 15.34 -16.38 28.52
C LYS A 200 16.65 -15.59 28.52
N ARG A 201 17.22 -15.33 27.33
CA ARG A 201 18.50 -14.63 27.14
C ARG A 201 18.34 -13.15 26.77
N ASN A 202 17.10 -12.66 26.67
CA ASN A 202 16.79 -11.31 26.17
C ASN A 202 17.42 -11.02 24.78
N ILE A 203 17.39 -12.02 23.90
CA ILE A 203 17.89 -11.93 22.53
C ILE A 203 16.74 -11.55 21.59
N PRO A 204 16.92 -10.57 20.68
CA PRO A 204 15.91 -10.24 19.68
C PRO A 204 15.57 -11.46 18.81
N ILE A 205 14.29 -11.61 18.47
CA ILE A 205 13.81 -12.67 17.58
C ILE A 205 12.93 -12.09 16.47
N ILE A 206 13.19 -12.52 15.24
CA ILE A 206 12.36 -12.21 14.06
C ILE A 206 11.56 -13.47 13.72
N ASP A 207 10.23 -13.39 13.86
CA ASP A 207 9.33 -14.53 13.58
C ASP A 207 9.03 -14.67 12.08
N LYS A 208 10.05 -14.98 11.27
CA LYS A 208 9.90 -15.14 9.82
C LYS A 208 8.94 -16.27 9.45
N ALA A 209 8.81 -17.30 10.28
CA ALA A 209 7.88 -18.40 10.08
C ALA A 209 6.44 -17.89 9.98
N LEU A 210 6.02 -17.04 10.93
CA LEU A 210 4.69 -16.44 10.93
C LEU A 210 4.48 -15.54 9.72
N MET A 211 5.45 -14.67 9.40
CA MET A 211 5.35 -13.74 8.28
C MET A 211 5.18 -14.46 6.93
N LEU A 212 5.95 -15.52 6.71
CA LEU A 212 5.87 -16.30 5.48
C LEU A 212 4.58 -17.13 5.39
N LYS A 213 4.09 -17.67 6.52
CA LYS A 213 2.79 -18.37 6.56
C LYS A 213 1.64 -17.43 6.24
N GLU A 214 1.59 -16.27 6.89
CA GLU A 214 0.55 -15.27 6.63
C GLU A 214 0.57 -14.81 5.17
N TRP A 215 1.76 -14.59 4.60
CA TRP A 215 1.88 -14.30 3.17
C TRP A 215 1.33 -15.41 2.28
N MET A 216 1.62 -16.68 2.55
CA MET A 216 1.11 -17.77 1.73
C MET A 216 -0.39 -18.04 1.94
N GLU A 217 -0.91 -17.81 3.14
CA GLU A 217 -2.29 -18.17 3.54
C GLU A 217 -3.29 -17.03 3.29
N LEU A 218 -2.87 -15.78 3.45
CA LEU A 218 -3.76 -14.62 3.37
C LEU A 218 -3.68 -13.89 2.03
N ASN A 219 -2.65 -14.13 1.21
CA ASN A 219 -2.53 -13.45 -0.08
C ASN A 219 -3.64 -13.89 -1.05
N ALA A 220 -4.40 -12.91 -1.56
CA ALA A 220 -5.49 -13.14 -2.51
C ALA A 220 -5.03 -13.69 -3.88
N ASP A 221 -3.74 -13.60 -4.22
CA ASP A 221 -3.18 -14.09 -5.49
C ASP A 221 -3.01 -15.62 -5.54
N SER A 222 -3.46 -16.35 -4.51
CA SER A 222 -3.42 -17.82 -4.46
C SER A 222 -2.01 -18.37 -4.62
N VAL A 223 -1.06 -17.84 -3.83
CA VAL A 223 0.33 -18.31 -3.79
C VAL A 223 0.35 -19.82 -3.53
N LYS A 224 0.83 -20.59 -4.51
CA LYS A 224 0.87 -22.05 -4.41
C LYS A 224 2.16 -22.47 -3.73
N TRP A 225 2.05 -23.08 -2.55
CA TRP A 225 3.17 -23.63 -1.79
C TRP A 225 4.10 -24.50 -2.64
N THR A 226 3.55 -25.36 -3.51
CA THR A 226 4.34 -26.24 -4.39
C THR A 226 5.12 -25.52 -5.50
N ILE A 227 4.81 -24.26 -5.79
CA ILE A 227 5.55 -23.44 -6.77
C ILE A 227 6.69 -22.70 -6.08
N ILE A 228 6.45 -22.16 -4.89
CA ILE A 228 7.46 -21.36 -4.18
C ILE A 228 8.41 -22.21 -3.35
N GLN A 229 8.07 -23.46 -3.05
CA GLN A 229 8.90 -24.47 -2.37
C GLN A 229 8.73 -25.83 -3.05
N GLU A 230 9.36 -26.04 -4.21
CA GLU A 230 9.16 -27.26 -5.03
C GLU A 230 9.53 -28.56 -4.30
N ASP A 231 10.57 -28.52 -3.46
CA ASP A 231 11.03 -29.67 -2.67
C ASP A 231 10.41 -29.77 -1.26
N ALA A 232 9.38 -28.95 -1.02
CA ALA A 232 8.66 -28.84 0.24
C ALA A 232 9.45 -28.31 1.44
N LEU A 233 10.64 -27.73 1.21
CA LEU A 233 11.55 -27.18 2.23
C LEU A 233 12.13 -25.82 1.82
N HIS A 234 12.87 -25.75 0.72
CA HIS A 234 13.61 -24.55 0.33
C HIS A 234 12.79 -23.69 -0.62
N PHE A 235 12.79 -22.39 -0.35
CA PHE A 235 12.14 -21.42 -1.23
C PHE A 235 12.93 -21.23 -2.52
N GLY A 236 12.23 -20.99 -3.63
CA GLY A 236 12.82 -20.41 -4.84
C GLY A 236 13.01 -18.89 -4.72
N ASP A 237 13.39 -18.24 -5.82
CA ASP A 237 13.68 -16.79 -5.89
C ASP A 237 12.58 -15.93 -5.25
N SER A 238 11.30 -16.23 -5.53
CA SER A 238 10.17 -15.46 -5.02
C SER A 238 9.99 -15.58 -3.50
N GLY A 239 10.23 -16.77 -2.93
CA GLY A 239 10.12 -16.96 -1.48
C GLY A 239 11.29 -16.35 -0.71
N HIS A 240 12.50 -16.37 -1.29
CA HIS A 240 13.66 -15.65 -0.74
C HIS A 240 13.46 -14.13 -0.77
N LEU A 241 12.91 -13.58 -1.85
CA LEU A 241 12.56 -12.17 -1.93
C LEU A 241 11.45 -11.78 -0.92
N ALA A 242 10.44 -12.63 -0.75
CA ALA A 242 9.40 -12.42 0.25
C ALA A 242 9.96 -12.43 1.67
N GLN A 243 10.81 -13.41 2.00
CA GLN A 243 11.52 -13.46 3.28
C GLN A 243 12.33 -12.17 3.52
N ALA A 244 13.12 -11.74 2.53
CA ALA A 244 13.91 -10.52 2.62
C ALA A 244 13.04 -9.28 2.82
N SER A 245 11.91 -9.17 2.12
CA SER A 245 10.96 -8.06 2.23
C SER A 245 10.34 -7.96 3.62
N PHE A 246 9.91 -9.07 4.20
CA PHE A 246 9.31 -9.03 5.54
C PHE A 246 10.36 -8.74 6.63
N ILE A 247 11.56 -9.31 6.51
CA ILE A 247 12.66 -8.97 7.43
C ILE A 247 13.05 -7.49 7.29
N ALA A 248 13.13 -6.96 6.06
CA ALA A 248 13.41 -5.54 5.82
C ALA A 248 12.36 -4.63 6.46
N ALA A 249 11.08 -5.00 6.37
CA ALA A 249 9.98 -4.26 7.00
C ALA A 249 10.08 -4.22 8.54
N GLU A 250 10.57 -5.29 9.18
CA GLU A 250 10.83 -5.29 10.63
C GLU A 250 12.06 -4.45 11.00
N LEU A 251 13.05 -4.39 10.11
CA LEU A 251 14.29 -3.65 10.31
C LEU A 251 14.21 -2.19 9.84
N TYR A 252 13.09 -1.74 9.30
CA TYR A 252 12.86 -0.36 8.87
C TYR A 252 11.60 0.22 9.51
N SER A 253 11.79 1.07 10.54
CA SER A 253 10.70 1.69 11.30
C SER A 253 9.86 2.69 10.48
N GLY A 254 10.33 3.10 9.30
CA GLY A 254 9.57 3.91 8.35
C GLY A 254 8.48 3.13 7.59
N THR A 255 8.33 1.83 7.81
CA THR A 255 7.29 1.04 7.14
C THR A 255 5.91 1.33 7.73
N PHE A 256 4.92 1.61 6.88
CA PHE A 256 3.52 1.67 7.28
C PHE A 256 2.92 0.26 7.31
N ASN A 257 2.48 -0.19 8.49
CA ASN A 257 1.84 -1.49 8.67
C ASN A 257 0.32 -1.37 8.53
N ILE A 258 -0.24 -1.92 7.44
CA ILE A 258 -1.67 -1.86 7.15
C ILE A 258 -2.37 -3.10 7.70
N HIS A 259 -3.39 -2.86 8.52
CA HIS A 259 -4.23 -3.89 9.11
C HIS A 259 -5.69 -3.68 8.65
N GLU A 260 -6.60 -3.38 9.57
CA GLU A 260 -8.05 -3.38 9.31
C GLU A 260 -8.68 -1.99 9.16
N ARG A 261 -7.97 -0.92 9.57
CA ARG A 261 -8.47 0.45 9.51
C ARG A 261 -7.82 1.23 8.37
N VAL A 262 -8.56 2.22 7.88
CA VAL A 262 -8.04 3.18 6.89
C VAL A 262 -6.84 3.90 7.45
N GLN A 263 -5.79 3.97 6.64
CA GLN A 263 -4.62 4.77 6.92
C GLN A 263 -4.44 5.82 5.84
N TYR A 264 -3.98 6.99 6.26
CA TYR A 264 -3.75 8.14 5.40
C TYR A 264 -2.26 8.47 5.45
N PHE A 265 -1.70 8.85 4.30
CA PHE A 265 -0.26 9.06 4.10
C PHE A 265 -0.04 10.48 3.55
N PRO A 266 -0.15 11.51 4.41
CA PRO A 266 0.19 12.87 4.02
C PRO A 266 1.71 13.03 3.93
N PHE A 267 2.19 13.88 3.02
CA PHE A 267 3.63 14.12 2.83
C PHE A 267 4.37 14.55 4.12
N MET A 268 3.65 15.12 5.10
CA MET A 268 4.21 15.56 6.37
C MET A 268 4.55 14.42 7.34
N ASP A 269 4.08 13.20 7.10
CA ASP A 269 4.44 12.04 7.93
C ASP A 269 5.91 11.71 7.72
N SER A 270 6.70 11.71 8.80
CA SER A 270 8.16 11.52 8.76
C SER A 270 8.61 10.17 8.19
N ARG A 271 7.68 9.21 8.04
CA ARG A 271 7.94 7.91 7.41
C ARG A 271 7.85 7.96 5.88
N ILE A 272 7.30 9.04 5.33
CA ILE A 272 7.36 9.34 3.91
C ILE A 272 8.68 10.06 3.65
N ASP A 273 9.55 9.44 2.87
CA ASP A 273 10.77 10.06 2.41
C ASP A 273 10.43 11.14 1.39
N THR A 274 10.36 12.37 1.86
CA THR A 274 10.21 13.59 1.05
C THR A 274 11.27 14.59 1.49
N PRO A 275 12.04 15.21 0.56
CA PRO A 275 13.00 16.24 0.91
C PRO A 275 12.34 17.58 1.22
N TYR A 276 11.01 17.65 1.16
CA TYR A 276 10.22 18.86 1.34
C TYR A 276 9.51 18.88 2.68
N GLY A 277 9.48 20.05 3.31
CA GLY A 277 8.91 20.24 4.63
C GLY A 277 7.93 21.40 4.68
N ARG A 278 7.84 22.03 5.86
CA ARG A 278 6.84 23.05 6.18
C ARG A 278 6.84 24.27 5.23
N SER A 279 7.95 24.63 4.62
CA SER A 279 8.01 25.79 3.72
C SER A 279 7.31 25.57 2.37
N GLU A 280 7.02 24.31 2.01
CA GLU A 280 6.53 23.90 0.70
C GLU A 280 5.09 23.34 0.79
N PHE A 281 4.34 23.69 1.84
CA PHE A 281 2.93 23.30 1.95
C PHE A 281 2.02 24.42 1.48
N TYR A 282 0.88 24.01 0.94
CA TYR A 282 -0.27 24.87 0.71
C TYR A 282 -1.43 24.36 1.56
N ASN A 283 -1.91 25.20 2.47
CA ASN A 283 -2.98 24.83 3.39
C ASN A 283 -4.33 25.18 2.76
N THR A 284 -5.20 24.19 2.61
CA THR A 284 -6.61 24.42 2.28
C THR A 284 -7.47 23.88 3.40
N PRO A 285 -8.45 24.66 3.91
CA PRO A 285 -9.34 24.19 4.95
C PRO A 285 -10.02 22.84 4.63
N ALA A 286 -10.39 22.54 3.37
CA ALA A 286 -11.06 21.25 3.05
C ALA A 286 -10.14 20.05 2.85
N SER A 287 -8.82 20.25 2.78
CA SER A 287 -7.93 19.11 2.77
C SER A 287 -7.80 18.58 4.20
N ARG A 288 -7.96 17.26 4.38
CA ARG A 288 -7.70 16.63 5.69
C ARG A 288 -6.28 16.93 6.19
N PHE A 289 -5.35 17.15 5.26
CA PHE A 289 -3.96 17.48 5.49
C PHE A 289 -3.55 18.55 4.49
N PRO A 290 -2.73 19.55 4.87
CA PRO A 290 -2.08 20.43 3.92
C PRO A 290 -1.52 19.66 2.72
N ASN A 291 -1.68 20.23 1.52
CA ASN A 291 -1.15 19.67 0.29
C ASN A 291 0.28 20.16 0.07
N LEU A 292 1.09 19.39 -0.65
CA LEU A 292 2.42 19.82 -1.04
C LEU A 292 2.30 20.77 -2.24
N HIS A 293 2.94 21.93 -2.19
CA HIS A 293 3.05 22.87 -3.30
C HIS A 293 4.51 23.24 -3.51
N LEU A 294 5.05 22.89 -4.67
CA LEU A 294 6.43 23.20 -5.04
C LEU A 294 6.45 24.29 -6.08
N SER A 295 7.23 25.35 -5.85
CA SER A 295 7.49 26.37 -6.86
C SER A 295 8.14 25.78 -8.13
N ALA A 296 7.94 26.42 -9.28
CA ALA A 296 8.58 26.01 -10.53
C ALA A 296 10.11 25.92 -10.39
N SER A 297 10.74 26.87 -9.68
CA SER A 297 12.18 26.83 -9.38
C SER A 297 12.58 25.60 -8.56
N THR A 298 11.77 25.21 -7.57
CA THR A 298 12.01 24.05 -6.72
C THR A 298 11.93 22.75 -7.53
N VAL A 299 10.93 22.64 -8.41
CA VAL A 299 10.74 21.49 -9.30
C VAL A 299 11.88 21.38 -10.32
N ASN A 300 12.17 22.48 -11.02
CA ASN A 300 13.16 22.52 -12.10
C ASN A 300 14.60 22.23 -11.62
N ALA A 301 14.89 22.43 -10.34
CA ALA A 301 16.17 22.07 -9.74
C ALA A 301 16.35 20.55 -9.53
N ARG A 302 15.28 19.76 -9.61
CA ARG A 302 15.24 18.33 -9.24
C ARG A 302 14.44 17.47 -10.22
N LEU A 303 14.47 17.82 -11.50
CA LEU A 303 13.75 17.08 -12.54
C LEU A 303 14.11 15.58 -12.50
N GLY A 304 13.09 14.74 -12.64
CA GLY A 304 13.20 13.29 -12.66
C GLY A 304 13.59 12.62 -11.34
N THR A 305 13.76 13.35 -10.24
CA THR A 305 14.00 12.74 -8.91
C THR A 305 12.69 12.34 -8.24
N ALA A 306 12.76 11.52 -7.20
CA ALA A 306 11.61 11.25 -6.36
C ALA A 306 11.12 12.55 -5.69
N LEU A 307 9.81 12.82 -5.81
CA LEU A 307 9.09 13.81 -5.00
C LEU A 307 8.87 13.24 -3.60
N LEU A 308 8.40 12.00 -3.54
CA LEU A 308 8.23 11.25 -2.29
C LEU A 308 8.37 9.74 -2.53
N THR A 309 8.81 9.03 -1.50
CA THR A 309 8.82 7.57 -1.43
C THR A 309 8.22 7.12 -0.11
N MET A 310 7.39 6.09 -0.13
CA MET A 310 6.92 5.44 1.11
C MET A 310 6.87 3.92 0.97
N TRP A 311 7.08 3.25 2.10
CA TRP A 311 7.08 1.79 2.20
C TRP A 311 5.89 1.31 3.01
N VAL A 312 5.13 0.39 2.44
CA VAL A 312 3.86 -0.07 3.02
C VAL A 312 3.84 -1.59 3.08
N LYS A 313 3.66 -2.15 4.28
CA LYS A 313 3.42 -3.59 4.48
C LYS A 313 1.92 -3.81 4.66
N VAL A 314 1.30 -4.48 3.68
CA VAL A 314 -0.11 -4.86 3.72
C VAL A 314 -0.23 -6.25 4.35
N ASN A 315 -0.92 -6.33 5.49
CA ASN A 315 -1.10 -7.58 6.24
C ASN A 315 -2.51 -8.18 6.07
N ASN A 316 -3.31 -7.65 5.14
CA ASN A 316 -4.65 -8.15 4.83
C ASN A 316 -4.68 -8.77 3.43
N GLY A 317 -5.73 -9.54 3.13
CA GLY A 317 -5.79 -10.26 1.86
C GLY A 317 -5.95 -9.36 0.65
N ALA A 318 -6.64 -8.22 0.80
CA ALA A 318 -6.74 -7.19 -0.22
C ALA A 318 -7.03 -5.81 0.37
N SER A 319 -6.40 -4.80 -0.19
CA SER A 319 -6.63 -3.39 0.07
C SER A 319 -6.57 -2.61 -1.23
N GLY A 320 -7.26 -1.48 -1.30
CA GLY A 320 -7.04 -0.57 -2.41
C GLY A 320 -6.43 0.75 -1.97
N LEU A 321 -5.54 1.21 -2.83
CA LEU A 321 -4.81 2.46 -2.72
C LEU A 321 -5.59 3.55 -3.45
N ILE A 322 -5.96 4.58 -2.70
CA ILE A 322 -6.65 5.76 -3.21
C ILE A 322 -5.67 6.93 -3.17
N TYR A 323 -5.51 7.60 -4.31
CA TYR A 323 -4.84 8.89 -4.39
C TYR A 323 -5.87 10.00 -4.24
N HIS A 324 -5.71 10.86 -3.23
CA HIS A 324 -6.54 12.04 -3.02
C HIS A 324 -5.90 13.21 -3.77
N ALA A 325 -6.14 13.24 -5.08
CA ALA A 325 -5.52 14.20 -5.99
C ALA A 325 -6.01 15.63 -5.72
N VAL A 326 -5.17 16.62 -5.95
CA VAL A 326 -5.59 18.02 -6.01
C VAL A 326 -6.14 18.29 -7.42
N ARG A 327 -7.22 19.08 -7.57
CA ARG A 327 -7.71 19.41 -8.93
C ARG A 327 -6.59 20.08 -9.73
N ASN A 328 -6.44 19.66 -10.97
CA ASN A 328 -5.47 20.14 -11.94
C ASN A 328 -3.97 19.89 -11.65
N GLU A 329 -3.54 19.75 -10.39
CA GLU A 329 -2.13 19.58 -9.95
C GLU A 329 -1.12 20.61 -10.51
N ASN A 330 -1.61 21.56 -11.31
CA ASN A 330 -0.92 22.59 -12.05
C ASN A 330 0.20 22.07 -12.97
N ILE A 331 -0.07 21.00 -13.72
CA ILE A 331 0.87 20.36 -14.63
C ILE A 331 0.36 20.35 -16.07
N SER A 332 1.11 21.00 -16.97
CA SER A 332 0.82 21.06 -18.41
C SER A 332 0.83 19.68 -19.10
N SER A 333 0.21 19.57 -20.26
CA SER A 333 -0.03 18.30 -20.95
C SER A 333 1.20 17.53 -21.45
N LYS A 334 2.39 18.14 -21.46
CA LYS A 334 3.61 17.52 -22.03
C LYS A 334 4.62 17.00 -21.00
N ASN A 335 4.45 17.33 -19.73
CA ASN A 335 5.46 17.06 -18.70
C ASN A 335 4.78 16.54 -17.45
N THR A 336 5.04 15.30 -17.02
CA THR A 336 4.16 14.59 -16.07
C THR A 336 4.90 14.13 -14.81
N MET A 337 4.25 14.27 -13.64
CA MET A 337 4.62 13.47 -12.47
C MET A 337 4.17 12.03 -12.69
N PHE A 338 5.02 11.06 -12.35
CA PHE A 338 4.68 9.64 -12.44
C PHE A 338 4.45 9.05 -11.05
N THR A 339 3.29 8.40 -10.90
CA THR A 339 3.02 7.54 -9.75
C THR A 339 3.47 6.13 -10.07
N GLN A 340 4.31 5.58 -9.20
CA GLN A 340 4.79 4.21 -9.26
C GLN A 340 4.38 3.44 -8.01
N VAL A 341 3.82 2.25 -8.21
CA VAL A 341 3.53 1.28 -7.15
C VAL A 341 4.24 -0.01 -7.52
N ILE A 342 5.16 -0.45 -6.69
CA ILE A 342 5.98 -1.66 -6.90
C ILE A 342 5.67 -2.61 -5.75
N ASN A 343 5.27 -3.84 -6.06
CA ASN A 343 5.25 -4.94 -5.10
C ASN A 343 6.70 -5.41 -4.90
N ALA A 344 7.31 -5.02 -3.78
CA ALA A 344 8.68 -5.36 -3.44
C ALA A 344 8.83 -6.85 -3.07
N THR A 345 7.77 -7.48 -2.56
CA THR A 345 7.72 -8.93 -2.27
C THR A 345 7.82 -9.78 -3.54
N GLU A 346 7.39 -9.26 -4.69
CA GLU A 346 7.45 -9.94 -5.99
C GLU A 346 8.39 -9.28 -7.00
N ASN A 347 9.01 -8.15 -6.63
CA ASN A 347 9.77 -7.26 -7.52
C ASN A 347 9.02 -6.93 -8.82
N LYS A 348 7.74 -6.56 -8.68
CA LYS A 348 6.82 -6.37 -9.81
C LYS A 348 6.18 -4.97 -9.79
N PRO A 349 6.27 -4.18 -10.88
CA PRO A 349 5.50 -2.95 -10.98
C PRO A 349 4.01 -3.26 -11.15
N ILE A 350 3.17 -2.63 -10.33
CA ILE A 350 1.70 -2.70 -10.42
C ILE A 350 1.15 -1.48 -11.15
N LEU A 351 1.75 -0.31 -10.90
CA LEU A 351 1.37 0.95 -11.52
C LEU A 351 2.64 1.70 -11.90
N LYS A 352 2.65 2.27 -13.11
CA LYS A 352 3.59 3.31 -13.54
C LYS A 352 2.86 4.18 -14.56
N GLN A 353 2.21 5.22 -14.08
CA GLN A 353 1.31 6.03 -14.90
C GLN A 353 1.42 7.52 -14.52
N PRO A 354 1.15 8.44 -15.45
CA PRO A 354 0.96 9.85 -15.15
C PRO A 354 -0.19 10.04 -14.14
N SER A 355 -0.12 11.10 -13.33
CA SER A 355 -1.21 11.40 -12.40
C SER A 355 -2.54 11.62 -13.13
N PRO A 356 -3.66 11.17 -12.55
CA PRO A 356 -4.96 11.18 -13.20
C PRO A 356 -5.47 12.58 -13.58
N ASN A 357 -5.02 13.63 -12.90
CA ASN A 357 -5.49 15.01 -13.13
C ASN A 357 -4.61 15.84 -14.07
N GLN A 358 -3.57 15.24 -14.65
CA GLN A 358 -2.66 15.97 -15.54
C GLN A 358 -3.34 16.28 -16.87
N THR A 359 -2.89 17.37 -17.53
CA THR A 359 -3.31 17.83 -18.87
C THR A 359 -4.57 18.70 -18.95
N PHE A 360 -5.33 18.90 -17.86
CA PHE A 360 -6.48 19.81 -17.85
C PHE A 360 -6.04 21.26 -17.51
N ALA A 361 -6.92 22.24 -17.71
CA ALA A 361 -6.65 23.62 -17.29
C ALA A 361 -7.01 23.82 -15.81
N ALA A 362 -6.22 24.66 -15.12
CA ALA A 362 -6.55 25.12 -13.77
C ALA A 362 -7.50 26.33 -13.87
N SER A 363 -8.59 26.28 -13.12
CA SER A 363 -9.02 27.50 -12.44
C SER A 363 -8.21 27.60 -11.15
N THR A 364 -7.57 28.76 -10.90
CA THR A 364 -6.78 28.98 -9.66
C THR A 364 -7.59 28.69 -8.41
N SER A 365 -8.91 28.82 -8.53
CA SER A 365 -9.80 28.78 -7.39
C SER A 365 -10.14 27.39 -6.84
N ASP A 366 -9.91 26.26 -7.51
CA ASP A 366 -10.42 24.96 -7.03
C ASP A 366 -9.32 24.00 -6.54
N ILE A 367 -9.12 23.90 -5.22
CA ILE A 367 -7.95 23.22 -4.61
C ILE A 367 -8.36 22.09 -3.64
N GLY A 368 -9.43 21.36 -4.00
CA GLY A 368 -9.98 20.23 -3.24
C GLY A 368 -9.26 18.89 -3.45
N SER A 369 -9.53 17.92 -2.56
CA SER A 369 -9.03 16.54 -2.63
C SER A 369 -10.07 15.64 -3.31
N PHE A 370 -9.71 15.05 -4.45
CA PHE A 370 -10.55 14.17 -5.24
C PHE A 370 -10.00 12.74 -5.18
N PRO A 371 -10.73 11.79 -4.56
CA PRO A 371 -10.27 10.42 -4.48
C PRO A 371 -10.28 9.75 -5.86
N VAL A 372 -9.16 9.17 -6.25
CA VAL A 372 -8.94 8.40 -7.49
C VAL A 372 -8.33 7.04 -7.13
N VAL A 373 -8.75 5.99 -7.84
CA VAL A 373 -8.18 4.66 -7.64
C VAL A 373 -6.78 4.59 -8.23
N ALA A 374 -5.78 4.32 -7.39
CA ALA A 374 -4.41 4.09 -7.86
C ALA A 374 -4.15 2.61 -8.18
N ALA A 375 -4.33 1.71 -7.21
CA ALA A 375 -3.98 0.31 -7.37
C ALA A 375 -4.69 -0.60 -6.34
N ASN A 376 -4.69 -1.90 -6.61
CA ASN A 376 -4.94 -2.94 -5.61
C ASN A 376 -3.62 -3.41 -5.00
N LEU A 377 -3.62 -3.63 -3.69
CA LEU A 377 -2.52 -4.14 -2.92
C LEU A 377 -3.00 -5.42 -2.20
N ASN A 378 -2.33 -6.54 -2.46
CA ASN A 378 -2.52 -7.79 -1.73
C ASN A 378 -1.51 -7.89 -0.57
N TYR A 379 -1.50 -8.99 0.18
CA TYR A 379 -0.51 -9.19 1.25
C TYR A 379 0.92 -9.07 0.73
N GLY A 380 1.74 -8.19 1.31
CA GLY A 380 3.12 -7.96 0.86
C GLY A 380 3.69 -6.61 1.27
N LEU A 381 4.95 -6.37 0.89
CA LEU A 381 5.64 -5.10 1.02
C LEU A 381 5.58 -4.34 -0.32
N TYR A 382 5.24 -3.06 -0.26
CA TYR A 382 5.13 -2.19 -1.42
C TYR A 382 5.97 -0.94 -1.27
N LYS A 383 6.57 -0.51 -2.37
CA LYS A 383 7.13 0.82 -2.54
C LYS A 383 6.16 1.66 -3.35
N ILE A 384 5.75 2.79 -2.81
CA ILE A 384 4.93 3.78 -3.51
C ILE A 384 5.78 5.04 -3.67
N GLN A 385 6.00 5.46 -4.92
CA GLN A 385 6.89 6.55 -5.26
C GLN A 385 6.21 7.50 -6.23
N ILE A 386 6.38 8.80 -6.00
CA ILE A 386 6.06 9.84 -6.98
C ILE A 386 7.36 10.41 -7.51
N THR A 387 7.49 10.51 -8.83
CA THR A 387 8.65 11.09 -9.49
C THR A 387 8.28 12.43 -10.12
N LEU A 388 9.14 13.43 -9.92
CA LEU A 388 9.00 14.75 -10.52
C LEU A 388 9.06 14.68 -12.05
N PRO A 389 8.53 15.70 -12.74
CA PRO A 389 8.57 15.77 -14.19
C PRO A 389 10.00 15.75 -14.74
N GLN A 390 10.15 15.39 -16.02
CA GLN A 390 11.47 15.26 -16.68
C GLN A 390 11.91 16.55 -17.37
N GLU A 391 10.97 17.44 -17.70
CA GLU A 391 11.23 18.72 -18.35
C GLU A 391 10.93 19.89 -17.41
N ASN A 392 11.31 21.10 -17.78
CA ASN A 392 10.99 22.28 -16.97
C ASN A 392 9.47 22.52 -16.92
N VAL A 393 8.98 22.91 -15.75
CA VAL A 393 7.64 23.47 -15.55
C VAL A 393 7.70 24.99 -15.50
N THR A 394 6.67 25.64 -16.03
CA THR A 394 6.50 27.10 -15.97
C THR A 394 5.87 27.53 -14.65
N ASP A 395 4.96 26.70 -14.13
CA ASP A 395 4.20 26.97 -12.93
C ASP A 395 4.55 25.93 -11.85
N GLY A 396 4.33 26.30 -10.58
CA GLY A 396 4.52 25.37 -9.46
C GLY A 396 3.53 24.21 -9.53
N ILE A 397 3.83 23.09 -8.87
CA ILE A 397 2.98 21.89 -8.89
C ILE A 397 2.32 21.67 -7.53
N PHE A 398 1.12 21.08 -7.55
CA PHE A 398 0.43 20.63 -6.35
C PHE A 398 0.41 19.10 -6.30
N TYR A 399 0.50 18.56 -5.10
CA TYR A 399 0.40 17.14 -4.87
C TYR A 399 -0.41 16.85 -3.60
N GLY A 400 -1.29 15.84 -3.71
CA GLY A 400 -2.20 15.45 -2.64
C GLY A 400 -1.61 14.46 -1.65
N TYR A 401 -2.40 13.48 -1.23
CA TYR A 401 -1.98 12.41 -0.32
C TYR A 401 -2.60 11.07 -0.70
N PHE A 402 -2.08 9.97 -0.13
CA PHE A 402 -2.66 8.65 -0.33
C PHE A 402 -3.51 8.20 0.86
N SER A 403 -4.44 7.29 0.62
CA SER A 403 -5.03 6.47 1.67
C SER A 403 -5.15 5.02 1.23
N ILE A 404 -5.04 4.09 2.16
CA ILE A 404 -5.27 2.67 1.91
C ILE A 404 -6.53 2.26 2.67
N ARG A 405 -7.45 1.61 1.96
CA ARG A 405 -8.75 1.15 2.45
C ARG A 405 -8.71 -0.39 2.55
N PRO A 406 -8.52 -0.97 3.75
CA PRO A 406 -8.53 -2.42 3.94
C PRO A 406 -9.84 -3.08 3.53
N GLY A 407 -9.75 -4.24 2.89
CA GLY A 407 -10.91 -4.99 2.39
C GLY A 407 -11.57 -4.35 1.17
N TRP A 408 -11.05 -3.22 0.68
CA TRP A 408 -11.49 -2.64 -0.58
C TRP A 408 -10.76 -3.34 -1.72
N LEU A 409 -11.51 -4.04 -2.57
CA LEU A 409 -11.02 -4.52 -3.85
C LEU A 409 -11.38 -3.46 -4.89
N ALA A 410 -10.41 -2.68 -5.35
CA ALA A 410 -10.60 -1.90 -6.56
C ALA A 410 -10.85 -2.84 -7.72
N THR A 411 -11.77 -2.52 -8.62
CA THR A 411 -12.24 -3.52 -9.59
C THR A 411 -11.79 -3.26 -11.03
N PHE A 412 -10.97 -2.23 -11.25
CA PHE A 412 -10.25 -1.99 -12.51
C PHE A 412 -9.30 -3.15 -12.82
N SER A 413 -9.79 -4.10 -13.63
CA SER A 413 -9.02 -5.17 -14.24
C SER A 413 -9.35 -5.24 -15.73
N GLU A 414 -8.62 -6.04 -16.51
CA GLU A 414 -8.98 -6.31 -17.91
C GLU A 414 -10.37 -6.95 -18.06
N ARG A 415 -10.94 -7.48 -16.96
CA ARG A 415 -12.31 -7.99 -16.91
C ARG A 415 -13.22 -6.99 -16.19
N GLN A 416 -14.42 -6.82 -16.72
CA GLN A 416 -15.55 -6.16 -16.07
C GLN A 416 -15.79 -6.76 -14.69
N LYS A 417 -15.94 -5.91 -13.68
CA LYS A 417 -16.28 -6.32 -12.32
C LYS A 417 -17.40 -5.46 -11.76
N ILE A 418 -18.31 -6.11 -11.03
CA ILE A 418 -19.50 -5.48 -10.46
C ILE A 418 -19.33 -5.33 -8.94
N ARG A 419 -19.64 -4.15 -8.40
CA ARG A 419 -19.69 -3.88 -6.95
C ARG A 419 -21.03 -3.27 -6.56
N THR A 420 -21.73 -3.87 -5.60
CA THR A 420 -22.93 -3.27 -5.01
C THR A 420 -22.55 -2.09 -4.11
N LEU A 421 -23.29 -0.98 -4.19
CA LEU A 421 -23.12 0.19 -3.34
C LEU A 421 -24.21 0.22 -2.24
N PRO A 422 -24.00 0.99 -1.15
CA PRO A 422 -25.00 1.08 -0.08
C PRO A 422 -26.36 1.60 -0.55
N LEU A 423 -27.41 1.00 -0.01
CA LEU A 423 -28.80 1.43 -0.18
C LEU A 423 -29.21 2.33 0.99
N TYR A 424 -30.10 3.29 0.73
CA TYR A 424 -30.53 4.20 1.79
C TYR A 424 -31.87 4.87 1.47
N TYR A 425 -32.48 5.40 2.53
CA TYR A 425 -33.70 6.17 2.48
C TYR A 425 -33.53 7.43 3.35
N HIS A 426 -33.73 8.59 2.75
CA HIS A 426 -33.71 9.87 3.44
C HIS A 426 -35.03 10.58 3.22
N LYS A 427 -35.72 10.91 4.32
CA LYS A 427 -36.94 11.73 4.30
C LYS A 427 -36.76 12.94 5.21
N VAL A 428 -36.97 14.14 4.66
CA VAL A 428 -36.97 15.39 5.42
C VAL A 428 -38.41 15.89 5.56
N GLY A 429 -38.89 16.01 6.80
CA GLY A 429 -40.19 16.60 7.12
C GLY A 429 -40.10 18.12 7.13
N SER A 430 -40.51 18.74 6.03
CA SER A 430 -40.52 20.18 5.74
C SER A 430 -39.21 20.95 5.99
N ILE A 431 -38.59 21.40 4.91
CA ILE A 431 -37.56 22.44 4.96
C ILE A 431 -38.19 23.83 4.82
N THR A 432 -38.12 24.64 5.88
CA THR A 432 -38.54 26.05 5.88
C THR A 432 -37.36 26.95 5.48
N GLY A 433 -37.44 27.58 4.30
CA GLY A 433 -36.52 28.66 3.90
C GLY A 433 -35.17 28.25 3.29
N SER A 434 -34.40 27.35 3.92
CA SER A 434 -32.97 27.10 3.64
C SER A 434 -32.69 25.79 2.91
N ARG A 435 -31.85 25.76 1.88
CA ARG A 435 -31.40 24.51 1.21
C ARG A 435 -30.46 23.72 2.15
N GLU A 436 -30.58 22.40 2.17
CA GLU A 436 -29.70 21.53 2.98
C GLU A 436 -29.03 20.42 2.14
N LEU A 437 -27.74 20.20 2.38
CA LEU A 437 -26.95 19.09 1.85
C LEU A 437 -26.55 18.18 3.02
N PHE A 438 -26.84 16.89 2.87
CA PHE A 438 -26.43 15.84 3.78
C PHE A 438 -25.30 15.05 3.10
N PRO A 439 -24.03 15.41 3.37
CA PRO A 439 -22.90 14.78 2.73
C PRO A 439 -22.76 13.33 3.18
N GLN A 440 -22.54 12.45 2.21
CA GLN A 440 -22.09 11.08 2.45
C GLN A 440 -20.58 11.04 2.24
N LYS A 441 -19.83 10.87 3.34
CA LYS A 441 -18.37 10.77 3.28
C LYS A 441 -17.93 9.43 2.70
N LEU A 442 -16.70 9.38 2.17
CA LEU A 442 -16.09 8.13 1.73
C LEU A 442 -15.94 7.16 2.91
N ALA A 443 -16.66 6.05 2.84
CA ALA A 443 -16.69 5.04 3.88
C ALA A 443 -15.32 4.40 4.12
N ASP A 444 -15.08 3.89 5.31
CA ASP A 444 -13.79 3.31 5.68
C ASP A 444 -13.36 2.17 4.75
N ARG A 445 -14.30 1.35 4.28
CA ARG A 445 -14.00 0.30 3.29
C ARG A 445 -14.03 0.76 1.84
N GLY A 446 -14.33 2.03 1.57
CA GLY A 446 -14.50 2.55 0.21
C GLY A 446 -15.68 1.92 -0.55
N ASP A 447 -16.64 1.32 0.15
CA ASP A 447 -17.77 0.60 -0.43
C ASP A 447 -18.79 1.52 -1.12
N ASN A 448 -18.83 2.79 -0.76
CA ASN A 448 -19.61 3.83 -1.42
C ASN A 448 -18.79 4.66 -2.42
N PHE A 449 -17.53 4.30 -2.68
CA PHE A 449 -16.70 5.02 -3.66
C PHE A 449 -17.04 4.61 -5.09
N TRP A 450 -16.95 5.55 -6.01
CA TRP A 450 -16.77 5.27 -7.43
C TRP A 450 -16.05 6.44 -8.11
N GLY A 451 -15.42 6.15 -9.23
CA GLY A 451 -14.63 7.11 -9.99
C GLY A 451 -13.82 6.41 -11.06
N LEU A 452 -12.88 7.11 -11.67
CA LEU A 452 -11.91 6.57 -12.61
C LEU A 452 -10.69 6.01 -11.86
N GLY A 453 -9.97 5.12 -12.55
CA GLY A 453 -8.62 4.72 -12.16
C GLY A 453 -7.55 5.53 -12.90
N TYR A 454 -6.29 5.17 -12.68
CA TYR A 454 -5.19 5.67 -13.51
C TYR A 454 -5.28 5.12 -14.95
N GLY A 455 -4.92 5.95 -15.93
CA GLY A 455 -4.94 5.59 -17.36
C GLY A 455 -6.35 5.52 -17.97
N ASN A 456 -6.44 4.87 -19.14
CA ASN A 456 -7.70 4.67 -19.86
C ASN A 456 -8.64 3.77 -19.04
N SER A 457 -9.77 4.32 -18.61
CA SER A 457 -10.70 3.62 -17.72
C SER A 457 -12.14 4.09 -17.90
N ARG A 458 -13.07 3.20 -17.56
CA ARG A 458 -14.50 3.49 -17.52
C ARG A 458 -15.09 3.00 -16.21
N SER A 459 -15.99 3.79 -15.65
CA SER A 459 -16.74 3.49 -14.45
C SER A 459 -18.21 3.83 -14.69
N THR A 460 -19.08 2.82 -14.61
CA THR A 460 -20.51 2.98 -14.84
C THR A 460 -21.29 2.73 -13.56
N LEU A 461 -21.91 3.78 -13.04
CA LEU A 461 -22.81 3.74 -11.90
C LEU A 461 -24.24 3.49 -12.38
N TYR A 462 -24.83 2.41 -11.90
CA TYR A 462 -26.24 2.08 -12.05
C TYR A 462 -26.92 2.27 -10.71
N PHE A 463 -28.08 2.93 -10.71
CA PHE A 463 -28.91 3.00 -9.51
C PHE A 463 -30.39 3.15 -9.83
N LYS A 464 -31.21 2.59 -8.96
CA LYS A 464 -32.66 2.76 -8.97
C LYS A 464 -33.05 3.62 -7.79
N ALA A 465 -33.68 4.76 -8.09
CA ALA A 465 -34.00 5.74 -7.07
C ALA A 465 -35.35 6.41 -7.27
N SER A 466 -35.94 6.82 -6.16
CA SER A 466 -37.06 7.74 -6.09
C SER A 466 -36.56 9.10 -5.59
N LEU A 467 -36.90 10.15 -6.34
CA LEU A 467 -36.52 11.54 -6.07
C LEU A 467 -37.79 12.38 -6.11
N SER A 468 -38.22 12.93 -4.98
CA SER A 468 -39.32 13.90 -4.99
C SER A 468 -38.91 15.20 -5.68
N LYS A 469 -39.88 16.01 -6.11
CA LYS A 469 -39.61 17.39 -6.54
C LYS A 469 -38.85 18.15 -5.44
N GLY A 470 -37.80 18.86 -5.82
CA GLY A 470 -36.96 19.58 -4.86
C GLY A 470 -35.86 18.72 -4.20
N ALA A 471 -35.76 17.43 -4.51
CA ALA A 471 -34.72 16.57 -3.98
C ALA A 471 -33.58 16.33 -4.99
N ALA A 472 -32.37 16.07 -4.49
CA ALA A 472 -31.28 15.56 -5.29
C ALA A 472 -30.58 14.38 -4.61
N ILE A 473 -30.10 13.46 -5.44
CA ILE A 473 -29.17 12.41 -5.05
C ILE A 473 -27.76 12.80 -5.47
N GLY A 474 -26.87 12.79 -4.49
CA GLY A 474 -25.46 13.02 -4.65
C GLY A 474 -24.76 11.79 -5.21
N ILE A 475 -24.23 11.95 -6.41
CA ILE A 475 -23.55 10.89 -7.14
C ILE A 475 -22.06 10.88 -6.83
N MET A 476 -21.38 12.04 -6.76
CA MET A 476 -19.95 12.14 -6.47
C MET A 476 -19.70 13.22 -5.43
N ASN A 477 -19.68 12.83 -4.16
CA ASN A 477 -19.30 13.71 -3.08
C ASN A 477 -17.77 13.73 -2.91
N VAL A 478 -17.23 14.93 -2.78
CA VAL A 478 -15.80 15.23 -2.69
C VAL A 478 -15.58 16.33 -1.67
N ASP A 479 -14.38 16.35 -1.09
CA ASP A 479 -13.96 17.40 -0.18
C ASP A 479 -13.32 18.53 -1.02
N GLY A 480 -13.87 19.75 -1.01
CA GLY A 480 -13.30 20.86 -1.82
C GLY A 480 -13.53 22.27 -1.28
N VAL A 481 -12.72 23.24 -1.74
CA VAL A 481 -12.86 24.70 -1.47
C VAL A 481 -12.64 25.50 -2.75
N LYS A 482 -13.27 26.68 -2.82
CA LYS A 482 -12.98 27.76 -3.78
C LYS A 482 -12.10 28.86 -3.12
N GLU A 483 -11.00 29.31 -3.76
CA GLU A 483 -9.99 30.29 -3.25
C GLU A 483 -10.54 31.52 -2.50
N ASP A 484 -11.71 32.05 -2.89
CA ASP A 484 -12.18 33.36 -2.41
C ASP A 484 -12.82 33.37 -1.02
N SER A 485 -12.76 32.27 -0.26
CA SER A 485 -13.32 32.25 1.09
C SER A 485 -12.82 31.06 1.91
N ASP A 486 -12.54 31.30 3.20
CA ASP A 486 -12.10 30.34 4.23
C ASP A 486 -13.10 29.20 4.54
N TYR A 487 -13.81 28.66 3.56
CA TYR A 487 -14.89 27.69 3.75
C TYR A 487 -14.50 26.28 3.33
N GLU A 488 -14.42 25.33 4.27
CA GLU A 488 -14.64 23.92 3.92
C GLU A 488 -16.01 23.80 3.24
N THR A 489 -16.05 23.24 2.02
CA THR A 489 -17.32 22.97 1.34
C THR A 489 -17.48 21.48 1.05
N ASP A 490 -18.54 20.88 1.57
CA ASP A 490 -19.00 19.61 1.03
C ASP A 490 -19.51 19.88 -0.38
N ARG A 491 -18.91 19.24 -1.37
CA ARG A 491 -19.30 19.40 -2.78
C ARG A 491 -19.72 18.06 -3.33
N CYS A 492 -20.90 18.03 -3.90
CA CYS A 492 -21.39 16.83 -4.54
C CYS A 492 -21.92 17.15 -5.93
N ILE A 493 -21.54 16.36 -6.92
CA ILE A 493 -22.34 16.32 -8.15
C ILE A 493 -23.64 15.64 -7.80
N GLY A 494 -24.77 16.29 -8.05
CA GLY A 494 -26.10 15.77 -7.75
C GLY A 494 -26.99 15.69 -8.98
N LEU A 495 -27.74 14.61 -9.09
CA LEU A 495 -28.91 14.54 -9.97
C LEU A 495 -30.10 15.15 -9.24
N PHE A 496 -30.50 16.34 -9.66
CA PHE A 496 -31.55 17.15 -9.06
C PHE A 496 -32.83 17.10 -9.88
N ARG A 497 -33.98 16.92 -9.21
CA ARG A 497 -35.32 17.06 -9.79
C ARG A 497 -35.93 18.40 -9.39
N ALA A 498 -36.06 19.30 -10.36
CA ALA A 498 -36.61 20.62 -10.15
C ALA A 498 -38.14 20.61 -9.89
N PRO A 499 -38.72 21.69 -9.32
CA PRO A 499 -40.16 21.77 -9.08
C PRO A 499 -41.03 21.66 -10.35
N ASP A 500 -40.47 22.08 -11.49
CA ASP A 500 -41.09 21.98 -12.83
C ASP A 500 -40.97 20.58 -13.46
N ASN A 501 -40.44 19.62 -12.71
CA ASN A 501 -40.19 18.23 -13.10
C ASN A 501 -38.94 18.02 -13.99
N THR A 502 -38.14 19.03 -14.31
CA THR A 502 -36.92 18.80 -15.09
C THR A 502 -35.84 18.07 -14.26
N LEU A 503 -35.09 17.17 -14.90
CA LEU A 503 -33.89 16.59 -14.31
C LEU A 503 -32.66 17.36 -14.77
N SER A 504 -31.70 17.53 -13.87
CA SER A 504 -30.55 18.38 -14.12
C SER A 504 -29.39 18.00 -13.21
N LEU A 505 -28.19 18.36 -13.64
CA LEU A 505 -26.96 18.06 -12.92
C LEU A 505 -26.36 19.32 -12.37
N PHE A 506 -26.01 19.27 -11.10
CA PHE A 506 -25.46 20.40 -10.39
C PHE A 506 -24.25 20.00 -9.56
N TRP A 507 -23.33 20.93 -9.41
CA TRP A 507 -22.61 21.02 -8.16
C TRP A 507 -23.57 21.48 -7.07
N LEU A 508 -23.72 20.67 -6.04
CA LEU A 508 -24.33 21.03 -4.77
C LEU A 508 -23.18 21.37 -3.83
N ILE A 509 -23.22 22.58 -3.27
CA ILE A 509 -22.12 23.12 -2.46
C ILE A 509 -22.71 23.54 -1.13
N ARG A 510 -22.24 22.94 -0.04
CA ARG A 510 -22.54 23.37 1.33
C ARG A 510 -21.41 24.23 1.85
N HIS A 511 -21.72 25.44 2.27
CA HIS A 511 -20.77 26.36 2.88
C HIS A 511 -20.67 26.14 4.39
N LEU A 512 -19.52 26.46 5.00
CA LEU A 512 -19.35 26.43 6.48
C LEU A 512 -20.41 27.28 7.22
N SER A 513 -20.93 28.33 6.56
CA SER A 513 -22.03 29.16 7.09
C SER A 513 -23.37 28.41 7.23
N GLY A 514 -23.44 27.15 6.79
CA GLY A 514 -24.65 26.33 6.76
C GLY A 514 -25.52 26.58 5.52
N VAL A 515 -25.17 27.55 4.67
CA VAL A 515 -25.92 27.84 3.44
C VAL A 515 -25.54 26.83 2.36
N CYS A 516 -26.54 26.29 1.64
CA CYS A 516 -26.30 25.45 0.47
C CYS A 516 -26.63 26.20 -0.83
N SER A 517 -25.74 26.09 -1.80
CA SER A 517 -25.88 26.65 -3.16
C SER A 517 -25.81 25.54 -4.21
N ASN A 518 -26.25 25.84 -5.43
CA ASN A 518 -26.14 24.92 -6.55
C ASN A 518 -25.65 25.63 -7.81
N VAL A 519 -24.80 24.95 -8.58
CA VAL A 519 -24.24 25.46 -9.84
C VAL A 519 -24.50 24.42 -10.92
N PRO A 520 -25.27 24.74 -11.98
CA PRO A 520 -25.52 23.78 -13.05
C PRO A 520 -24.22 23.35 -13.73
N LEU A 521 -24.10 22.07 -14.04
CA LEU A 521 -23.04 21.52 -14.90
C LEU A 521 -23.38 21.63 -16.40
N GLY A 522 -24.55 22.21 -16.72
CA GLY A 522 -25.09 22.36 -18.07
C GLY A 522 -26.55 22.82 -18.04
N THR A 523 -27.25 22.69 -19.18
CA THR A 523 -28.71 22.89 -19.24
C THR A 523 -29.44 21.60 -18.85
N GLY A 524 -30.59 21.72 -18.20
CA GLY A 524 -31.42 20.58 -17.80
C GLY A 524 -31.92 19.74 -18.99
N PHE A 525 -32.40 18.54 -18.69
CA PHE A 525 -32.98 17.62 -19.66
C PHE A 525 -34.39 17.20 -19.24
N ASP A 526 -35.25 17.03 -20.23
CA ASP A 526 -36.59 16.51 -20.01
C ASP A 526 -36.49 15.04 -19.56
N CYS A 527 -37.17 14.71 -18.47
CA CYS A 527 -37.25 13.36 -17.93
C CYS A 527 -38.61 12.72 -18.17
N GLY A 528 -39.52 13.39 -18.90
CA GLY A 528 -40.90 12.98 -19.06
C GLY A 528 -41.65 12.89 -17.73
N SER A 529 -42.59 11.95 -17.64
CA SER A 529 -43.47 11.78 -16.48
C SER A 529 -42.79 11.03 -15.31
N VAL A 530 -41.94 11.75 -14.57
CA VAL A 530 -41.46 11.34 -13.25
C VAL A 530 -42.46 11.75 -12.18
N TYR A 531 -42.80 10.85 -11.25
CA TYR A 531 -43.73 11.09 -10.14
C TYR A 531 -43.01 10.95 -8.79
N ASP A 532 -43.50 11.65 -7.77
CA ASP A 532 -42.98 11.53 -6.40
C ASP A 532 -43.17 10.09 -5.90
N ASP A 533 -42.23 9.63 -5.06
CA ASP A 533 -42.17 8.30 -4.47
C ASP A 533 -42.01 7.11 -5.46
N ASN A 534 -42.20 7.32 -6.78
CA ASN A 534 -41.90 6.31 -7.81
C ASN A 534 -40.38 6.14 -8.02
N GLU A 535 -39.96 4.89 -8.20
CA GLU A 535 -38.57 4.56 -8.48
C GLU A 535 -38.30 4.45 -9.99
N TYR A 536 -37.21 5.05 -10.42
CA TYR A 536 -36.75 5.02 -11.81
C TYR A 536 -35.28 4.57 -11.86
N GLU A 537 -34.91 4.02 -13.00
CA GLU A 537 -33.55 3.54 -13.27
C GLU A 537 -32.70 4.67 -13.85
N TYR A 538 -31.49 4.81 -13.34
CA TYR A 538 -30.52 5.80 -13.79
C TYR A 538 -29.18 5.13 -14.05
N LYS A 539 -28.52 5.56 -15.13
CA LYS A 539 -27.16 5.12 -15.46
C LYS A 539 -26.27 6.33 -15.69
N ILE A 540 -25.09 6.32 -15.09
CA ILE A 540 -24.07 7.36 -15.23
C ILE A 540 -22.77 6.70 -15.63
N VAL A 541 -22.18 7.18 -16.72
CA VAL A 541 -20.92 6.68 -17.25
C VAL A 541 -19.89 7.78 -17.08
N LEU A 542 -18.84 7.50 -16.31
CA LEU A 542 -17.63 8.28 -16.26
C LEU A 542 -16.55 7.53 -17.05
N GLU A 543 -15.96 8.18 -18.04
CA GLU A 543 -15.00 7.56 -18.95
C GLU A 543 -13.79 8.46 -19.18
N ARG A 544 -12.62 7.84 -19.28
CA ARG A 544 -11.38 8.48 -19.72
C ARG A 544 -10.71 7.64 -20.80
N ASN A 545 -10.30 8.31 -21.87
CA ASN A 545 -9.35 7.80 -22.84
C ASN A 545 -8.15 8.77 -22.96
N ALA A 546 -7.29 8.56 -23.95
CA ALA A 546 -6.08 9.36 -24.14
C ALA A 546 -6.38 10.85 -24.38
N ASP A 547 -7.51 11.16 -25.02
CA ASP A 547 -7.81 12.49 -25.56
C ASP A 547 -9.01 13.18 -24.90
N THR A 548 -9.76 12.47 -24.06
CA THR A 548 -10.98 13.00 -23.43
C THR A 548 -11.29 12.38 -22.08
N VAL A 549 -11.97 13.16 -21.25
CA VAL A 549 -12.74 12.68 -20.10
C VAL A 549 -14.20 13.05 -20.31
N ALA A 550 -15.11 12.10 -20.11
CA ALA A 550 -16.53 12.29 -20.34
C ALA A 550 -17.37 11.83 -19.15
N LEU A 551 -18.40 12.62 -18.82
CA LEU A 551 -19.44 12.26 -17.87
C LEU A 551 -20.79 12.26 -18.58
N SER A 552 -21.41 11.09 -18.69
CA SER A 552 -22.63 10.87 -19.48
C SER A 552 -23.75 10.28 -18.65
N PHE A 553 -24.97 10.76 -18.88
CA PHE A 553 -26.16 10.44 -18.10
C PHE A 553 -27.23 9.84 -18.97
N TYR A 554 -27.88 8.81 -18.44
CA TYR A 554 -28.88 8.01 -19.13
C TYR A 554 -30.07 7.79 -18.19
N PHE A 555 -31.27 7.98 -18.73
CA PHE A 555 -32.51 7.60 -18.07
C PHE A 555 -32.88 6.16 -18.50
N GLY A 556 -32.80 5.20 -17.58
CA GLY A 556 -32.93 3.77 -17.84
C GLY A 556 -31.59 3.03 -18.02
N TYR A 557 -31.47 1.81 -17.49
CA TYR A 557 -30.23 1.02 -17.57
C TYR A 557 -29.86 0.67 -19.02
N ASN A 558 -30.86 0.28 -19.82
CA ASN A 558 -30.69 -0.18 -21.21
C ASN A 558 -30.59 0.96 -22.23
N ALA A 559 -30.69 2.23 -21.82
CA ALA A 559 -30.62 3.35 -22.74
C ALA A 559 -29.24 3.43 -23.43
N THR A 560 -29.24 3.53 -24.76
CA THR A 560 -28.02 3.61 -25.57
C THR A 560 -27.64 5.04 -25.95
N THR A 561 -28.56 5.99 -25.78
CA THR A 561 -28.35 7.42 -26.05
C THR A 561 -28.35 8.18 -24.73
N SER A 562 -27.32 8.99 -24.49
CA SER A 562 -27.24 9.81 -23.29
C SER A 562 -28.25 10.95 -23.34
N SER A 563 -28.99 11.16 -22.26
CA SER A 563 -29.82 12.36 -22.05
C SER A 563 -28.95 13.62 -21.95
N ARG A 564 -27.74 13.48 -21.38
CA ARG A 564 -26.74 14.55 -21.30
C ARG A 564 -25.34 13.94 -21.31
N SER A 565 -24.41 14.59 -21.99
CA SER A 565 -22.97 14.29 -21.90
C SER A 565 -22.18 15.57 -21.75
N ILE A 566 -21.15 15.53 -20.93
CA ILE A 566 -20.13 16.58 -20.78
C ILE A 566 -18.81 15.91 -21.16
N ILE A 567 -18.19 16.39 -22.23
CA ILE A 567 -16.92 15.87 -22.76
C ILE A 567 -15.90 16.98 -22.63
N VAL A 568 -14.73 16.65 -22.09
CA VAL A 568 -13.63 17.57 -21.82
C VAL A 568 -12.38 17.04 -22.49
N THR A 569 -11.69 17.91 -23.22
CA THR A 569 -10.41 17.62 -23.88
C THR A 569 -9.24 18.20 -23.07
N PRO A 570 -8.01 17.68 -23.23
CA PRO A 570 -6.81 18.26 -22.66
C PRO A 570 -6.70 19.77 -22.95
N GLY A 571 -6.39 20.56 -21.93
CA GLY A 571 -6.33 22.02 -21.97
C GLY A 571 -7.64 22.74 -21.66
N GLU A 572 -8.76 22.03 -21.54
CA GLU A 572 -10.03 22.59 -21.04
C GLU A 572 -10.15 22.42 -19.52
N GLU A 573 -10.93 23.29 -18.88
CA GLU A 573 -11.23 23.17 -17.45
C GLU A 573 -12.17 21.96 -17.23
N LEU A 574 -11.73 20.97 -16.45
CA LEU A 574 -12.54 19.82 -16.09
C LEU A 574 -13.63 20.22 -15.07
N PRO A 575 -14.93 20.28 -15.43
CA PRO A 575 -15.95 20.90 -14.58
C PRO A 575 -16.53 19.92 -13.53
N PHE A 576 -16.07 18.67 -13.48
CA PHE A 576 -16.54 17.63 -12.57
C PHE A 576 -15.37 16.86 -11.94
N ALA A 577 -15.63 16.18 -10.82
CA ALA A 577 -14.66 15.30 -10.17
C ALA A 577 -14.42 14.00 -10.96
N LEU A 578 -13.21 13.45 -10.87
CA LEU A 578 -12.89 12.11 -11.44
C LEU A 578 -13.30 10.94 -10.53
N GLY A 579 -13.85 11.22 -9.36
CA GLY A 579 -14.33 10.22 -8.40
C GLY A 579 -14.88 10.86 -7.14
N GLY A 580 -15.63 10.08 -6.36
CA GLY A 580 -16.23 10.56 -5.12
C GLY A 580 -17.08 9.50 -4.42
N ALA A 581 -17.65 9.88 -3.29
CA ALA A 581 -18.59 9.05 -2.56
C ALA A 581 -20.01 9.19 -3.12
N PHE A 582 -20.65 8.06 -3.41
CA PHE A 582 -22.06 7.97 -3.71
C PHE A 582 -22.88 8.04 -2.41
N GLY A 583 -24.01 8.72 -2.46
CA GLY A 583 -25.03 8.61 -1.42
C GLY A 583 -25.41 9.89 -0.70
N SER A 584 -24.84 11.05 -1.07
CA SER A 584 -25.25 12.31 -0.44
C SER A 584 -26.68 12.64 -0.82
N THR A 585 -27.40 13.42 -0.02
CA THR A 585 -28.75 13.87 -0.38
C THR A 585 -28.86 15.37 -0.22
N TRP A 586 -29.69 16.00 -1.03
CA TRP A 586 -29.97 17.42 -0.93
C TRP A 586 -31.46 17.68 -1.04
N SER A 587 -31.91 18.71 -0.34
CA SER A 587 -33.31 19.04 -0.22
C SER A 587 -33.57 20.54 -0.38
N TYR A 588 -34.56 20.86 -1.20
CA TYR A 588 -35.11 22.18 -1.43
C TYR A 588 -36.53 22.27 -0.87
N ARG A 589 -36.81 23.35 -0.11
CA ARG A 589 -38.13 23.82 0.33
C ARG A 589 -39.28 22.82 0.18
N GLY A 590 -39.80 22.34 1.32
CA GLY A 590 -40.92 21.39 1.37
C GLY A 590 -40.50 20.00 1.85
N ASN A 591 -41.35 19.02 1.61
CA ASN A 591 -41.07 17.62 1.93
C ASN A 591 -40.23 17.02 0.80
N SER A 592 -39.02 16.60 1.14
CA SER A 592 -38.13 15.93 0.20
C SER A 592 -37.87 14.49 0.62
N THR A 593 -37.93 13.60 -0.34
CA THR A 593 -37.64 12.18 -0.18
C THR A 593 -36.64 11.74 -1.23
N VAL A 594 -35.56 11.09 -0.79
CA VAL A 594 -34.62 10.35 -1.64
C VAL A 594 -34.60 8.91 -1.16
N LYS A 595 -34.86 7.98 -2.07
CA LYS A 595 -34.73 6.55 -1.81
C LYS A 595 -33.85 5.92 -2.87
N VAL A 596 -32.88 5.10 -2.47
CA VAL A 596 -32.11 4.24 -3.37
C VAL A 596 -32.38 2.80 -2.98
N SER A 597 -33.06 2.06 -3.85
CA SER A 597 -33.38 0.64 -3.65
C SER A 597 -32.39 -0.29 -4.31
N GLU A 598 -31.60 0.21 -5.25
CA GLU A 598 -30.55 -0.53 -5.93
C GLU A 598 -29.43 0.43 -6.32
N ALA A 599 -28.18 0.02 -6.11
CA ALA A 599 -27.02 0.72 -6.67
C ALA A 599 -25.88 -0.26 -6.88
N PHE A 600 -25.27 -0.23 -8.06
CA PHE A 600 -24.09 -1.03 -8.36
C PHE A 600 -23.19 -0.32 -9.37
N LEU A 601 -21.93 -0.71 -9.36
CA LEU A 601 -20.87 -0.13 -10.16
C LEU A 601 -20.28 -1.18 -11.07
N LEU A 602 -20.01 -0.82 -12.32
CA LEU A 602 -19.23 -1.59 -13.27
C LEU A 602 -17.95 -0.81 -13.60
N GLU A 603 -16.79 -1.34 -13.23
CA GLU A 603 -15.48 -0.72 -13.53
C GLU A 603 -14.74 -1.53 -14.60
N GLU A 604 -14.09 -0.82 -15.54
CA GLU A 604 -13.42 -1.40 -16.70
C GLU A 604 -12.10 -0.68 -16.96
N LYS A 605 -11.04 -1.44 -17.26
CA LYS A 605 -9.86 -0.88 -17.90
C LYS A 605 -10.09 -0.88 -19.41
N LEU A 606 -9.93 0.28 -20.05
CA LEU A 606 -10.06 0.38 -21.50
C LEU A 606 -8.71 0.06 -22.15
N PRO A 607 -8.69 -0.43 -23.40
CA PRO A 607 -7.45 -0.63 -24.13
C PRO A 607 -6.65 0.67 -24.21
N ASP A 608 -5.33 0.56 -24.12
CA ASP A 608 -4.45 1.66 -24.52
C ASP A 608 -4.68 1.89 -26.02
N THR A 609 -4.95 3.12 -26.41
CA THR A 609 -5.18 3.49 -27.81
C THR A 609 -3.85 3.29 -28.56
N PRO A 610 -3.81 2.58 -29.70
CA PRO A 610 -2.56 2.23 -30.37
C PRO A 610 -1.69 3.42 -30.79
#